data_AF-A0A6N4X2W9-F1
#
_entry.id   AF-A0A6N4X2W9-F1
#
_cell.length_a   1.000
_cell.length_b   1.000
_cell.length_c   1.000
_cell.angle_alpha   90.00
_cell.angle_beta   90.00
_cell.angle_gamma   90.00
#
_symmetry.space_group_name_H-M   'P 1'
#
loop_
_entity.id
_entity.type
_entity.pdbx_description
1 polymer ?
#
loop_
_entity_poly.entity_id
_entity_poly.type
_entity_poly.pdbx_seq_one_letter_code
_entity_poly.pdbx_strand_id
1 'polypeptide(L)'
;MKKLLFTLFIIYGFCLNAQRTDYDWKKMSPQQRKEVINNLSPEERKELLTKFRNNMVMDNLDIDPSDKAEFTQLYNEYLDSQKQIKRQFDPNFNPENLSEDEAKAKLQQSFEVGQKLLDNRKKYADKMQQVIPCQKVLKLFQSEGMMRDKMNERKPHNRNNNPSKQK
;
A
#
# COMPACT_ATOMS: atom_id res chain seq x y z
N MET A 1 33.20 -60.14 11.24
CA MET A 1 31.76 -60.24 11.55
C MET A 1 31.22 -58.85 11.91
N LYS A 2 29.99 -58.59 11.48
CA LYS A 2 29.22 -57.34 11.50
C LYS A 2 29.31 -56.54 12.81
N LYS A 3 29.34 -55.21 12.68
CA LYS A 3 28.57 -54.30 13.54
C LYS A 3 27.94 -53.20 12.67
N LEU A 4 26.61 -53.26 12.59
CA LEU A 4 25.71 -52.19 12.14
C LEU A 4 25.94 -50.94 12.99
N LEU A 5 25.90 -49.75 12.39
CA LEU A 5 25.35 -48.56 13.06
C LEU A 5 24.67 -47.63 12.04
N PHE A 6 23.62 -46.99 12.54
CA PHE A 6 22.45 -46.42 11.88
C PHE A 6 22.66 -45.00 11.31
N THR A 7 21.96 -44.75 10.20
CA THR A 7 21.26 -43.51 9.75
C THR A 7 21.75 -42.11 10.15
N LEU A 8 21.86 -41.22 9.15
CA LEU A 8 21.30 -39.86 9.21
C LEU A 8 21.01 -39.34 7.79
N PHE A 9 19.73 -39.26 7.45
CA PHE A 9 19.23 -38.49 6.31
C PHE A 9 19.49 -37.01 6.61
N ILE A 10 20.54 -36.43 6.01
CA ILE A 10 20.70 -34.99 5.96
C ILE A 10 19.73 -34.50 4.89
N ILE A 11 18.49 -34.23 5.31
CA ILE A 11 17.59 -33.37 4.56
C ILE A 11 18.29 -32.01 4.53
N TYR A 12 18.92 -31.70 3.40
CA TYR A 12 19.36 -30.34 3.08
C TYR A 12 18.11 -29.46 3.09
N GLY A 13 17.82 -28.88 4.25
CA GLY A 13 16.90 -27.77 4.37
C GLY A 13 17.46 -26.65 3.51
N PHE A 14 16.87 -26.46 2.33
CA PHE A 14 16.90 -25.18 1.62
C PHE A 14 16.15 -24.15 2.48
N CYS A 15 16.80 -23.70 3.54
CA CYS A 15 16.51 -22.42 4.18
C CYS A 15 17.70 -21.51 3.85
N LEU A 16 17.86 -21.21 2.56
CA LEU A 16 18.70 -20.10 2.16
C LEU A 16 17.96 -18.82 2.53
N ASN A 17 18.33 -18.32 3.70
CA ASN A 17 18.57 -16.91 3.94
C ASN A 17 17.47 -15.95 3.42
N ALA A 18 16.40 -15.79 4.20
CA ALA A 18 15.80 -14.47 4.34
C ALA A 18 16.82 -13.57 5.10
N GLN A 19 17.92 -13.22 4.45
CA GLN A 19 18.79 -12.16 4.92
C GLN A 19 17.95 -10.88 4.88
N ARG A 20 17.43 -10.46 6.03
CA ARG A 20 16.88 -9.11 6.22
C ARG A 20 18.02 -8.12 6.04
N THR A 21 18.30 -7.74 4.79
CA THR A 21 19.28 -6.71 4.47
C THR A 21 18.65 -5.35 4.77
N ASP A 22 18.97 -4.78 5.93
CA ASP A 22 18.64 -3.39 6.22
C ASP A 22 19.61 -2.48 5.46
N TYR A 23 19.31 -2.23 4.19
CA TYR A 23 20.12 -1.36 3.34
C TYR A 23 20.10 0.08 3.86
N ASP A 24 21.27 0.71 4.00
CA ASP A 24 21.38 2.15 4.29
C ASP A 24 21.14 2.96 3.00
N TRP A 25 19.86 3.09 2.63
CA TRP A 25 19.43 3.76 1.41
C TRP A 25 19.96 5.19 1.29
N LYS A 26 20.16 5.90 2.41
CA LYS A 26 20.65 7.29 2.41
C LYS A 26 22.07 7.40 1.88
N LYS A 27 22.90 6.36 2.05
CA LYS A 27 24.30 6.31 1.59
C LYS A 27 24.47 5.76 0.17
N MET A 28 23.43 5.17 -0.42
CA MET A 28 23.49 4.60 -1.78
C MET A 28 23.31 5.66 -2.88
N SER A 29 24.06 5.51 -3.96
CA SER A 29 23.84 6.26 -5.21
C SER A 29 22.51 5.85 -5.87
N PRO A 30 21.89 6.72 -6.70
CA PRO A 30 20.68 6.36 -7.44
C PRO A 30 20.82 5.07 -8.28
N GLN A 31 22.00 4.83 -8.85
CA GLN A 31 22.30 3.64 -9.65
C GLN A 31 22.31 2.39 -8.77
N GLN A 32 22.96 2.43 -7.61
CA GLN A 32 22.99 1.33 -6.64
C GLN A 32 21.58 1.00 -6.13
N ARG A 33 20.78 2.03 -5.81
CA ARG A 33 19.37 1.82 -5.39
C ARG A 33 18.56 1.13 -6.49
N LYS A 34 18.72 1.55 -7.74
CA LYS A 34 18.02 0.97 -8.88
C LYS A 34 18.41 -0.50 -9.10
N GLU A 35 19.70 -0.81 -9.00
CA GLU A 35 20.22 -2.17 -9.13
C GLU A 35 19.65 -3.09 -8.04
N VAL A 36 19.69 -2.66 -6.78
CA VAL A 36 19.09 -3.42 -5.66
C VAL A 36 17.61 -3.69 -5.94
N ILE A 37 16.81 -2.66 -6.26
CA ILE A 37 15.37 -2.79 -6.50
C ILE A 37 15.04 -3.73 -7.69
N ASN A 38 15.88 -3.71 -8.72
CA ASN A 38 15.71 -4.57 -9.90
C ASN A 38 15.98 -6.04 -9.59
N ASN A 39 16.89 -6.32 -8.65
CA ASN A 39 17.27 -7.68 -8.26
C ASN A 39 16.33 -8.29 -7.21
N LEU A 40 15.43 -7.51 -6.59
CA LEU A 40 14.42 -8.03 -5.67
C LEU A 40 13.33 -8.81 -6.39
N SER A 41 12.88 -9.92 -5.78
CA SER A 41 11.66 -10.61 -6.16
C SER A 41 10.43 -9.70 -5.98
N PRO A 42 9.28 -10.04 -6.59
CA PRO A 42 8.05 -9.25 -6.43
C PRO A 42 7.61 -9.07 -4.96
N GLU A 43 7.75 -10.10 -4.13
CA GLU A 43 7.38 -10.01 -2.71
C GLU A 43 8.37 -9.17 -1.91
N GLU A 44 9.69 -9.35 -2.10
CA GLU A 44 10.70 -8.51 -1.44
C GLU A 44 10.56 -7.03 -1.84
N ARG A 45 10.26 -6.76 -3.12
CA ARG A 45 9.98 -5.39 -3.59
C ARG A 45 8.75 -4.80 -2.90
N LYS A 46 7.69 -5.59 -2.72
CA LYS A 46 6.47 -5.16 -2.03
C LYS A 46 6.71 -4.91 -0.54
N GLU A 47 7.48 -5.77 0.12
CA GLU A 47 7.90 -5.56 1.51
C GLU A 47 8.74 -4.28 1.64
N LEU A 48 9.70 -4.08 0.74
CA LEU A 48 10.52 -2.87 0.70
C LEU A 48 9.67 -1.60 0.55
N LEU A 49 8.76 -1.58 -0.42
CA LEU A 49 7.85 -0.46 -0.63
C LEU A 49 6.95 -0.20 0.58
N THR A 50 6.49 -1.28 1.24
CA THR A 50 5.69 -1.17 2.48
C THR A 50 6.50 -0.56 3.61
N LYS A 51 7.75 -1.01 3.80
CA LYS A 51 8.67 -0.44 4.80
C LYS A 51 8.95 1.04 4.53
N PHE A 52 9.25 1.41 3.29
CA PHE A 52 9.46 2.82 2.93
C PHE A 52 8.24 3.68 3.18
N ARG A 53 7.06 3.23 2.77
CA ARG A 53 5.81 3.96 3.01
C ARG A 53 5.58 4.16 4.50
N ASN A 54 5.75 3.12 5.31
CA ASN A 54 5.56 3.20 6.76
C ASN A 54 6.57 4.18 7.38
N ASN A 55 7.86 4.05 7.07
CA ASN A 55 8.89 4.96 7.57
C ASN A 55 8.60 6.42 7.21
N MET A 56 8.24 6.67 5.94
CA MET A 56 7.90 8.03 5.49
C MET A 56 6.71 8.60 6.28
N VAL A 57 5.70 7.80 6.59
CA VAL A 57 4.55 8.25 7.38
C VAL A 57 4.94 8.48 8.84
N MET A 58 5.74 7.58 9.44
CA MET A 58 6.24 7.76 10.81
C MET A 58 7.01 9.07 10.95
N ASP A 59 7.94 9.32 10.03
CA ASP A 59 8.81 10.49 10.03
C ASP A 59 7.99 11.77 9.81
N ASN A 60 7.02 11.74 8.89
CA ASN A 60 6.15 12.91 8.64
C ASN A 60 5.24 13.25 9.83
N LEU A 61 4.82 12.25 10.59
CA LEU A 61 3.98 12.44 11.78
C LEU A 61 4.79 12.65 13.06
N ASP A 62 6.11 12.47 13.00
CA ASP A 62 7.02 12.51 14.14
C ASP A 62 6.57 11.54 15.26
N ILE A 63 6.33 10.28 14.90
CA ILE A 63 5.86 9.26 15.86
C ILE A 63 6.95 8.92 16.87
N ASP A 64 6.61 8.91 18.16
CA ASP A 64 7.54 8.54 19.24
C ASP A 64 8.04 7.11 19.02
N PRO A 65 9.35 6.83 19.20
CA PRO A 65 9.88 5.48 19.15
C PRO A 65 9.07 4.42 19.93
N SER A 66 8.48 4.77 21.09
CA SER A 66 7.66 3.83 21.88
C SER A 66 6.40 3.38 21.15
N ASP A 67 5.82 4.25 20.32
CA ASP A 67 4.49 4.06 19.72
C ASP A 67 4.58 3.52 18.29
N LYS A 68 5.78 3.52 17.69
CA LYS A 68 6.00 3.16 16.27
C LYS A 68 5.48 1.78 15.92
N ALA A 69 5.67 0.78 16.78
CA ALA A 69 5.28 -0.60 16.48
C ALA A 69 3.75 -0.72 16.39
N GLU A 70 3.04 -0.26 17.43
CA GLU A 70 1.58 -0.32 17.50
C GLU A 70 0.93 0.56 16.44
N PHE A 71 1.41 1.80 16.26
CA PHE A 71 0.88 2.68 15.23
C PHE A 71 1.10 2.11 13.82
N THR A 72 2.28 1.53 13.53
CA THR A 72 2.56 0.91 12.23
C THR A 72 1.60 -0.25 11.95
N GLN A 73 1.30 -1.07 12.96
CA GLN A 73 0.31 -2.14 12.81
C GLN A 73 -1.07 -1.56 12.46
N LEU A 74 -1.58 -0.62 13.26
CA LEU A 74 -2.88 0.01 13.02
C LEU A 74 -2.96 0.69 11.64
N TYR A 75 -1.88 1.33 11.22
CA TYR A 75 -1.80 2.00 9.92
C TYR A 75 -1.85 1.01 8.75
N ASN A 76 -1.17 -0.13 8.85
CA ASN A 76 -1.25 -1.16 7.82
C ASN A 76 -2.64 -1.80 7.78
N GLU A 77 -3.23 -2.11 8.94
CA GLU A 77 -4.60 -2.62 9.05
C GLU A 77 -5.63 -1.67 8.40
N TYR A 78 -5.48 -0.37 8.63
CA TYR A 78 -6.32 0.68 8.02
C TYR A 78 -6.24 0.66 6.49
N LEU A 79 -5.03 0.58 5.93
CA LEU A 79 -4.82 0.58 4.49
C LEU A 79 -5.29 -0.71 3.82
N ASP A 80 -5.08 -1.85 4.45
CA ASP A 80 -5.58 -3.12 3.95
C ASP A 80 -7.10 -3.15 3.98
N SER A 81 -7.72 -2.63 5.05
CA SER A 81 -9.18 -2.49 5.13
C SER A 81 -9.72 -1.54 4.06
N GLN A 82 -9.08 -0.38 3.84
CA GLN A 82 -9.43 0.50 2.73
C GLN A 82 -9.34 -0.21 1.38
N LYS A 83 -8.28 -0.99 1.15
CA LYS A 83 -8.06 -1.72 -0.10
C LYS A 83 -9.14 -2.77 -0.33
N GLN A 84 -9.53 -3.50 0.72
CA GLN A 84 -10.62 -4.47 0.67
C GLN A 84 -11.96 -3.80 0.33
N ILE A 85 -12.26 -2.66 0.94
CA ILE A 85 -13.47 -1.88 0.64
C ILE A 85 -13.46 -1.41 -0.83
N LYS A 86 -12.34 -0.82 -1.29
CA LYS A 86 -12.20 -0.33 -2.66
C LYS A 86 -12.31 -1.45 -3.70
N ARG A 87 -11.85 -2.67 -3.39
CA ARG A 87 -11.98 -3.84 -4.28
C ARG A 87 -13.43 -4.28 -4.53
N GLN A 88 -14.38 -3.87 -3.68
CA GLN A 88 -15.79 -4.16 -3.88
C GLN A 88 -16.40 -3.33 -5.00
N PHE A 89 -15.72 -2.26 -5.45
CA PHE A 89 -16.16 -1.39 -6.54
C PHE A 89 -15.14 -1.43 -7.67
N ASP A 90 -15.60 -1.78 -8.86
CA ASP A 90 -14.79 -1.69 -10.07
C ASP A 90 -14.84 -0.26 -10.61
N PRO A 91 -13.72 0.50 -10.58
CA PRO A 91 -13.69 1.84 -11.14
C PRO A 91 -13.58 1.86 -12.67
N ASN A 92 -13.32 0.72 -13.32
CA ASN A 92 -13.02 0.65 -14.74
C ASN A 92 -14.25 0.26 -15.58
N PHE A 93 -15.24 1.16 -15.64
CA PHE A 93 -16.39 1.03 -16.53
C PHE A 93 -16.60 2.30 -17.34
N ASN A 94 -17.23 2.15 -18.52
CA ASN A 94 -17.68 3.28 -19.31
C ASN A 94 -19.17 3.56 -19.00
N PRO A 95 -19.52 4.70 -18.38
CA PRO A 95 -20.92 5.03 -18.08
C PRO A 95 -21.83 5.00 -19.30
N GLU A 96 -21.32 5.40 -20.48
CA GLU A 96 -22.08 5.45 -21.74
C GLU A 96 -22.50 4.08 -22.28
N ASN A 97 -21.89 2.99 -21.78
CA ASN A 97 -22.21 1.63 -22.18
C ASN A 97 -23.20 0.93 -21.24
N LEU A 98 -23.62 1.60 -20.16
CA LEU A 98 -24.52 1.02 -19.17
C LEU A 98 -25.98 1.30 -19.55
N SER A 99 -26.85 0.31 -19.31
CA SER A 99 -28.28 0.59 -19.22
C SER A 99 -28.59 1.49 -18.01
N GLU A 100 -29.76 2.13 -18.02
CA GLU A 100 -30.21 3.00 -16.93
C GLU A 100 -30.21 2.27 -15.57
N ASP A 101 -30.62 1.00 -15.54
CA ASP A 101 -30.67 0.23 -14.29
C ASP A 101 -29.27 -0.18 -13.81
N GLU A 102 -28.35 -0.50 -14.72
CA GLU A 102 -26.94 -0.74 -14.37
C GLU A 102 -26.27 0.55 -13.87
N ALA A 103 -26.54 1.69 -14.49
CA ALA A 103 -26.05 2.98 -14.07
C ALA A 103 -26.55 3.35 -12.66
N LYS A 104 -27.85 3.13 -12.38
CA LYS A 104 -28.42 3.30 -11.03
C LYS A 104 -27.74 2.39 -10.00
N ALA A 105 -27.52 1.11 -10.33
CA ALA A 105 -26.83 0.19 -9.45
C ALA A 105 -25.40 0.65 -9.15
N LYS A 106 -24.66 1.13 -10.16
CA LYS A 106 -23.31 1.71 -9.99
C LYS A 106 -23.32 2.96 -9.13
N LEU A 107 -24.28 3.85 -9.29
CA LEU A 107 -24.45 5.03 -8.44
C LEU A 107 -24.68 4.62 -6.98
N GLN A 108 -25.59 3.68 -6.73
CA GLN A 108 -25.87 3.19 -5.38
C GLN A 108 -24.62 2.55 -4.74
N GLN A 109 -23.92 1.70 -5.50
CA GLN A 109 -22.67 1.09 -5.06
C GLN A 109 -21.60 2.13 -4.69
N SER A 110 -21.54 3.25 -5.42
CA SER A 110 -20.59 4.33 -5.13
C SER A 110 -20.84 4.98 -3.76
N PHE A 111 -22.11 5.17 -3.39
CA PHE A 111 -22.49 5.69 -2.07
C PHE A 111 -22.17 4.69 -0.96
N GLU A 112 -22.47 3.41 -1.16
CA GLU A 112 -22.15 2.36 -0.18
C GLU A 112 -20.64 2.25 0.08
N VAL A 113 -19.82 2.31 -0.97
CA VAL A 113 -18.36 2.31 -0.82
C VAL A 113 -17.89 3.59 -0.13
N GLY A 114 -18.45 4.75 -0.46
CA GLY A 114 -18.18 6.01 0.23
C GLY A 114 -18.46 5.91 1.74
N GLN A 115 -19.62 5.37 2.12
CA GLN A 115 -20.01 5.16 3.50
C GLN A 115 -19.05 4.21 4.23
N LYS A 116 -18.74 3.05 3.63
CA LYS A 116 -17.78 2.09 4.20
C LYS A 116 -16.39 2.70 4.40
N LEU A 117 -15.92 3.52 3.46
CA LEU A 117 -14.64 4.22 3.59
C LEU A 117 -14.65 5.26 4.71
N LEU A 118 -15.75 5.99 4.87
CA LEU A 118 -15.93 6.95 5.96
C LEU A 118 -15.95 6.25 7.32
N ASP A 119 -16.70 5.16 7.43
CA ASP A 119 -16.79 4.37 8.67
C ASP A 119 -15.45 3.71 9.01
N ASN A 120 -14.73 3.21 8.00
CA ASN A 120 -13.36 2.73 8.18
C ASN A 120 -12.42 3.83 8.71
N ARG A 121 -12.51 5.04 8.16
CA ARG A 121 -11.74 6.20 8.64
C ARG A 121 -12.08 6.53 10.09
N LYS A 122 -13.36 6.56 10.46
CA LYS A 122 -13.80 6.78 11.86
C LYS A 122 -13.21 5.72 12.79
N LYS A 123 -13.42 4.44 12.46
CA LYS A 123 -12.93 3.29 13.23
C LYS A 123 -11.42 3.36 13.51
N TYR A 124 -10.62 3.67 12.50
CA TYR A 124 -9.16 3.72 12.68
C TYR A 124 -8.69 5.05 13.27
N ALA A 125 -9.43 6.15 13.11
CA ALA A 125 -9.17 7.37 13.89
C ALA A 125 -9.31 7.09 15.39
N ASP A 126 -10.38 6.40 15.78
CA ASP A 126 -10.66 6.07 17.19
C ASP A 126 -9.59 5.16 17.79
N LYS A 127 -9.07 4.20 17.02
CA LYS A 127 -7.95 3.35 17.44
C LYS A 127 -6.63 4.13 17.51
N MET A 128 -6.29 4.87 16.46
CA MET A 128 -5.01 5.57 16.38
C MET A 128 -4.90 6.67 17.43
N GLN A 129 -6.00 7.35 17.78
CA GLN A 129 -5.96 8.40 18.81
C GLN A 129 -5.71 7.87 20.23
N GLN A 130 -5.81 6.56 20.47
CA GLN A 130 -5.38 5.94 21.73
C GLN A 130 -3.85 5.77 21.79
N VAL A 131 -3.19 5.77 20.63
CA VAL A 131 -1.75 5.48 20.50
C VAL A 131 -0.96 6.76 20.23
N ILE A 132 -1.53 7.68 19.45
CA ILE A 132 -0.87 8.94 19.07
C ILE A 132 -1.83 10.12 19.25
N PRO A 133 -1.32 11.35 19.50
CA PRO A 133 -2.17 12.53 19.63
C PRO A 133 -3.11 12.76 18.43
N CYS A 134 -4.33 13.24 18.68
CA CYS A 134 -5.34 13.50 17.65
C CYS A 134 -4.84 14.42 16.54
N GLN A 135 -3.94 15.37 16.84
CA GLN A 135 -3.32 16.27 15.86
C GLN A 135 -2.51 15.48 14.82
N LYS A 136 -1.80 14.42 15.24
CA LYS A 136 -1.05 13.55 14.33
C LYS A 136 -2.00 12.68 13.48
N VAL A 137 -3.10 12.20 14.06
CA VAL A 137 -4.17 11.50 13.31
C VAL A 137 -4.81 12.42 12.25
N LEU A 138 -5.08 13.68 12.60
CA LEU A 138 -5.60 14.67 11.64
C LEU A 138 -4.58 14.95 10.52
N LYS A 139 -3.31 15.14 10.87
CA LYS A 139 -2.22 15.35 9.90
C LYS A 139 -2.07 14.16 8.94
N LEU A 140 -2.21 12.93 9.44
CA LEU A 140 -2.22 11.73 8.62
C LEU A 140 -3.30 11.86 7.53
N PHE A 141 -4.56 12.06 7.91
CA PHE A 141 -5.66 12.10 6.94
C PHE A 141 -5.60 13.29 5.98
N GLN A 142 -5.08 14.44 6.41
CA GLN A 142 -4.82 15.57 5.51
C GLN A 142 -3.78 15.20 4.44
N SER A 143 -2.71 14.51 4.84
CA SER A 143 -1.65 14.08 3.92
C SER A 143 -2.12 13.07 2.87
N GLU A 144 -3.07 12.19 3.21
CA GLU A 144 -3.64 11.21 2.27
C GLU A 144 -4.40 11.87 1.12
N GLY A 145 -5.20 12.90 1.41
CA GLY A 145 -5.92 13.68 0.39
C GLY A 145 -4.95 14.38 -0.56
N MET A 146 -3.96 15.08 -0.02
CA MET A 146 -2.97 15.82 -0.82
C MET A 146 -2.11 14.91 -1.71
N MET A 147 -1.72 13.73 -1.22
CA MET A 147 -0.94 12.77 -2.01
C MET A 147 -1.75 12.22 -3.19
N ARG A 148 -3.04 11.91 -2.97
CA ARG A 148 -3.95 11.48 -4.03
C ARG A 148 -4.08 12.55 -5.11
N ASP A 149 -4.29 13.79 -4.70
CA ASP A 149 -4.54 14.90 -5.63
C ASP A 149 -3.28 15.19 -6.48
N LYS A 150 -2.10 15.25 -5.86
CA LYS A 150 -0.80 15.35 -6.58
C LYS A 150 -0.54 14.19 -7.54
N MET A 151 -0.95 12.96 -7.18
CA MET A 151 -0.78 11.79 -8.05
C MET A 151 -1.74 11.84 -9.26
N ASN A 152 -2.93 12.41 -9.09
CA ASN A 152 -3.88 12.63 -10.16
C ASN A 152 -3.43 13.75 -11.12
N GLU A 153 -2.84 14.83 -10.61
CA GLU A 153 -2.26 15.92 -11.42
C GLU A 153 -1.08 15.46 -12.30
N ARG A 154 -0.29 14.50 -11.80
CA ARG A 154 0.89 13.97 -12.52
C ARG A 154 0.59 12.89 -13.53
N LYS A 155 -0.64 12.37 -13.59
CA LYS A 155 -1.01 11.47 -14.69
C LYS A 155 -0.95 12.30 -15.98
N PRO A 156 -0.10 11.93 -16.97
CA PRO A 156 -0.12 12.61 -18.25
C PRO A 156 -1.54 12.53 -18.77
N HIS A 157 -2.20 13.67 -18.91
CA HIS A 157 -3.43 13.76 -19.67
C HIS A 157 -3.09 13.28 -21.06
N ASN A 158 -3.41 12.03 -21.37
CA ASN A 158 -3.29 11.50 -22.73
C ASN A 158 -4.40 12.17 -23.56
N ARG A 159 -4.23 13.46 -23.85
CA ARG A 159 -5.03 14.22 -24.80
C ARG A 159 -4.61 13.79 -26.21
N ASN A 160 -4.95 12.56 -26.59
CA ASN A 160 -5.10 12.20 -27.99
C ASN A 160 -6.52 12.58 -28.44
N ASN A 161 -6.82 13.88 -28.44
CA ASN A 161 -7.88 14.43 -29.28
C ASN A 161 -7.17 15.04 -30.49
N ASN A 162 -7.25 14.36 -31.63
CA ASN A 162 -6.73 14.84 -32.90
C ASN A 162 -7.92 15.32 -33.76
N PRO A 163 -8.31 16.60 -33.73
CA PRO A 163 -9.38 17.13 -34.56
C PRO A 163 -8.81 17.55 -35.92
N SER A 164 -8.45 16.58 -36.75
CA SER A 164 -8.13 16.88 -38.15
C SER A 164 -8.23 15.64 -39.04
N LYS A 165 -9.40 15.43 -39.63
CA LYS A 165 -9.61 15.05 -41.04
C LYS A 165 -11.12 14.96 -41.33
N GLN A 166 -11.74 16.13 -41.43
CA GLN A 166 -12.83 16.35 -42.38
C GLN A 166 -12.26 17.22 -43.49
N LYS A 167 -11.92 16.59 -44.61
CA LYS A 167 -12.07 17.09 -45.98
C LYS A 167 -12.07 15.88 -46.89
#